data_AF-A0A067SF57-F1
#
_entry.id   AF-A0A067SF57-F1
#
_cell.length_a   1.000
_cell.length_b   1.000
_cell.length_c   1.000
_cell.angle_alpha   90.00
_cell.angle_beta   90.00
_cell.angle_gamma   90.00
#
_symmetry.space_group_name_H-M   'P 1'
#
loop_
_entity.id
_entity.type
_entity.pdbx_description
1 polymer ?
#
loop_
_entity_poly.entity_id
_entity_poly.type
_entity_poly.pdbx_seq_one_letter_code
_entity_poly.pdbx_strand_id
1 'polypeptide(L)'
;MDYPNFGRDNPDSMAGVEINNNMQFQERSAASLTAEQIFFQKLVQKMEQSDTKMLEVLATTVSLQSSMVARADATDAQISQLARQFRERLGPVPEEVVVNPADVGSGEDVIMTPEVQVARRRIRRDENEADDESDPENSQQSLPQIAFARFPRSIIGAGPEVRLRNTAPSNSANVSSGHAGGQGGTLEQAIFTLTNRVNQLSDEMNQTRIRKYGTSRSREFRLPPQRFTTPDRNARLRAVRSVMNRLLGIKRDVDVITMNQADENDIAAFGSEGNGPGPIAPYAPDWLNIGGPWNHALLIIFMEEFVKEYTVEEEEHQDDICKMFMDRLKRLRKKVLQGTQQPGETQVDMTARYLVNHRRLLKLQRRNTRRNERFDTRSRITVQNALAQTNEAKRAWEHLDDVLVALGPGGMSSDESDVENGQKVYYVKKMSWRRAGLTGKVCVVDRDRNITNTYGNVRAGNPPRIRKRRHGATETSRSAPPGRPINFYDADWLSQLTPRQRKDLGPIAAKELLEFDNMG
;
A
#
# COMPACT_ATOMS: atom_id res chain seq x y z
N MET A 1 -16.78 54.99 41.73
CA MET A 1 -17.86 54.64 40.78
C MET A 1 -18.28 53.23 41.11
N ASP A 2 -19.53 53.12 41.53
CA ASP A 2 -20.06 52.06 42.37
C ASP A 2 -20.39 50.78 41.61
N TYR A 3 -20.14 49.64 42.26
CA TYR A 3 -20.62 48.32 41.85
C TYR A 3 -22.06 48.12 42.31
N PRO A 4 -22.98 47.60 41.48
CA PRO A 4 -24.24 47.09 41.95
C PRO A 4 -24.15 45.59 42.25
N ASN A 5 -24.15 45.33 43.56
CA ASN A 5 -24.90 44.33 44.32
C ASN A 5 -25.62 43.19 43.54
N PHE A 6 -25.17 41.95 43.73
CA PHE A 6 -25.94 40.74 43.40
C PHE A 6 -26.82 40.36 44.60
N GLY A 7 -28.12 40.60 44.48
CA GLY A 7 -29.15 40.10 45.38
C GLY A 7 -29.35 38.59 45.21
N ARG A 8 -29.32 37.89 46.34
CA ARG A 8 -29.85 36.52 46.51
C ARG A 8 -31.37 36.60 46.52
N ASP A 9 -32.04 35.79 45.70
CA ASP A 9 -33.44 35.42 45.93
C ASP A 9 -33.71 33.96 45.50
N ASN A 10 -34.28 33.23 46.46
CA ASN A 10 -35.13 32.04 46.43
C ASN A 10 -34.94 30.88 45.42
N PRO A 11 -34.71 29.65 45.93
CA PRO A 11 -35.00 28.41 45.24
C PRO A 11 -36.37 27.87 45.70
N ASP A 12 -37.47 28.28 45.06
CA ASP A 12 -38.77 27.60 45.20
C ASP A 12 -39.76 28.13 44.15
N SER A 13 -39.65 27.62 42.93
CA SER A 13 -40.76 27.53 41.96
C SER A 13 -40.21 26.97 40.65
N MET A 14 -40.88 25.93 40.13
CA MET A 14 -40.86 25.35 38.78
C MET A 14 -40.77 23.82 38.83
N ALA A 15 -41.77 23.21 39.44
CA ALA A 15 -42.23 21.89 39.04
C ALA A 15 -43.20 22.07 37.86
N GLY A 16 -42.86 21.48 36.72
CA GLY A 16 -43.82 21.19 35.64
C GLY A 16 -43.74 22.09 34.42
N VAL A 17 -42.87 21.76 33.47
CA VAL A 17 -43.19 21.60 32.03
C VAL A 17 -42.10 20.71 31.41
N GLU A 18 -42.23 19.40 31.56
CA GLU A 18 -41.60 18.43 30.67
C GLU A 18 -42.71 17.52 30.14
N ILE A 19 -42.73 17.34 28.81
CA ILE A 19 -43.52 16.42 27.96
C ILE A 19 -44.15 17.23 26.81
N ASN A 20 -43.40 17.36 25.71
CA ASN A 20 -43.88 17.24 24.31
C ASN A 20 -42.88 17.79 23.28
N ASN A 21 -41.64 17.29 23.27
CA ASN A 21 -40.73 17.52 22.13
C ASN A 21 -40.17 16.22 21.50
N ASN A 22 -40.67 15.05 21.92
CA ASN A 22 -40.16 13.76 21.42
C ASN A 22 -41.04 13.07 20.37
N MET A 23 -42.19 13.64 19.99
CA MET A 23 -43.08 13.06 18.97
C MET A 23 -42.86 13.62 17.55
N GLN A 24 -42.37 14.86 17.41
CA GLN A 24 -42.16 15.45 16.07
C GLN A 24 -40.85 15.04 15.38
N PHE A 25 -39.90 14.43 16.09
CA PHE A 25 -38.65 13.93 15.49
C PHE A 25 -38.76 12.49 14.96
N GLN A 26 -39.75 11.70 15.40
CA GLN A 26 -39.99 10.35 14.88
C GLN A 26 -40.82 10.34 13.59
N GLU A 27 -41.73 11.30 13.38
CA GLU A 27 -42.55 11.35 12.16
C GLU A 27 -41.77 11.83 10.92
N ARG A 28 -40.71 12.63 11.08
CA ARG A 28 -39.83 13.01 9.94
C ARG A 28 -38.87 11.91 9.52
N SER A 29 -38.55 10.95 10.39
CA SER A 29 -37.71 9.80 10.05
C SER A 29 -38.48 8.75 9.24
N ALA A 30 -39.79 8.60 9.46
CA ALA A 30 -40.61 7.65 8.71
C ALA A 30 -40.92 8.10 7.27
N ALA A 31 -40.98 9.42 7.01
CA ALA A 31 -41.24 9.96 5.68
C ALA A 31 -40.01 10.00 4.76
N SER A 32 -38.79 9.97 5.30
CA SER A 32 -37.55 9.93 4.50
C SER A 32 -37.20 8.52 4.00
N LEU A 33 -37.65 7.48 4.69
CA LEU A 33 -37.38 6.08 4.33
C LEU A 33 -38.23 5.57 3.16
N THR A 34 -39.32 6.25 2.82
CA THR A 34 -40.20 5.83 1.72
C THR A 34 -39.67 6.24 0.36
N ALA A 35 -38.96 7.36 0.21
CA ALA A 35 -38.45 7.81 -1.09
C ALA A 35 -37.33 6.90 -1.62
N GLU A 36 -36.38 6.49 -0.78
CA GLU A 36 -35.34 5.53 -1.14
C GLU A 36 -35.94 4.14 -1.41
N GLN A 37 -36.87 3.66 -0.58
CA GLN A 37 -37.55 2.38 -0.81
C GLN A 37 -38.40 2.39 -2.10
N ILE A 38 -39.12 3.47 -2.40
CA ILE A 38 -39.85 3.63 -3.66
C ILE A 38 -38.89 3.68 -4.85
N PHE A 39 -37.72 4.31 -4.70
CA PHE A 39 -36.68 4.33 -5.73
C PHE A 39 -36.13 2.93 -6.00
N PHE A 40 -35.74 2.18 -4.97
CA PHE A 40 -35.26 0.80 -5.11
C PHE A 40 -36.33 -0.12 -5.69
N GLN A 41 -37.60 0.01 -5.26
CA GLN A 41 -38.69 -0.79 -5.81
C GLN A 41 -38.94 -0.50 -7.30
N LYS A 42 -38.87 0.77 -7.71
CA LYS A 42 -38.95 1.15 -9.14
C LYS A 42 -37.73 0.67 -9.93
N LEU A 43 -36.54 0.65 -9.32
CA LEU A 43 -35.31 0.16 -9.94
C LEU A 43 -35.41 -1.35 -10.20
N VAL A 44 -35.82 -2.14 -9.19
CA VAL A 44 -36.03 -3.59 -9.31
C VAL A 44 -37.08 -3.89 -10.38
N GLN A 45 -38.22 -3.18 -10.37
CA GLN A 45 -39.27 -3.37 -11.38
C GLN A 45 -38.79 -3.04 -12.81
N LYS A 46 -37.92 -2.03 -12.96
CA LYS A 46 -37.33 -1.66 -14.26
C LYS A 46 -36.26 -2.65 -14.71
N MET A 47 -35.54 -3.27 -13.76
CA MET A 47 -34.58 -4.35 -14.05
C MET A 47 -35.28 -5.64 -14.48
N GLU A 48 -36.38 -6.05 -13.83
CA GLU A 48 -37.17 -7.22 -14.25
C GLU A 48 -37.78 -7.06 -15.67
N GLN A 49 -38.24 -5.84 -15.98
CA GLN A 49 -38.70 -5.48 -17.34
C GLN A 49 -37.55 -5.42 -18.36
N SER A 50 -36.32 -5.17 -17.88
CA SER A 50 -35.12 -5.20 -18.71
C SER A 50 -34.68 -6.64 -18.96
N ASP A 51 -34.75 -7.54 -17.98
CA ASP A 51 -34.33 -8.95 -18.11
C ASP A 51 -35.20 -9.72 -19.10
N THR A 52 -36.50 -9.44 -19.13
CA THR A 52 -37.41 -10.01 -20.14
C THR A 52 -37.06 -9.54 -21.56
N LYS A 53 -36.73 -8.25 -21.73
CA LYS A 53 -36.24 -7.73 -23.02
C LYS A 53 -34.84 -8.22 -23.35
N MET A 54 -33.98 -8.44 -22.35
CA MET A 54 -32.63 -8.95 -22.54
C MET A 54 -32.67 -10.39 -23.03
N LEU A 55 -33.58 -11.21 -22.52
CA LEU A 55 -33.79 -12.59 -23.00
C LEU A 55 -34.25 -12.63 -24.47
N GLU A 56 -35.12 -11.72 -24.91
CA GLU A 56 -35.49 -11.60 -26.33
C GLU A 56 -34.32 -11.13 -27.21
N VAL A 57 -33.54 -10.17 -26.73
CA VAL A 57 -32.34 -9.70 -27.45
C VAL A 57 -31.29 -10.80 -27.52
N LEU A 58 -31.05 -11.55 -26.44
CA LEU A 58 -30.13 -12.68 -26.41
C LEU A 58 -30.56 -13.80 -27.37
N ALA A 59 -31.84 -14.14 -27.42
CA ALA A 59 -32.36 -15.10 -28.40
C ALA A 59 -32.12 -14.62 -29.85
N THR A 60 -32.31 -13.32 -30.11
CA THR A 60 -32.07 -12.73 -31.43
C THR A 60 -30.57 -12.67 -31.77
N THR A 61 -29.73 -12.39 -30.78
CA THR A 61 -28.28 -12.24 -30.94
C THR A 61 -27.60 -13.60 -31.15
N VAL A 62 -28.04 -14.65 -30.46
CA VAL A 62 -27.57 -16.04 -30.67
C VAL A 62 -27.94 -16.52 -32.08
N SER A 63 -29.14 -16.16 -32.56
CA SER A 63 -29.56 -16.44 -33.95
C SER A 63 -28.67 -15.70 -34.97
N LEU A 64 -28.38 -14.41 -34.74
CA LEU A 64 -27.49 -13.61 -35.61
C LEU A 64 -26.03 -14.10 -35.58
N GLN A 65 -25.49 -14.44 -34.40
CA GLN A 65 -24.14 -15.00 -34.27
C GLN A 65 -24.00 -16.33 -35.00
N SER A 66 -25.00 -17.20 -34.90
CA SER A 66 -25.02 -18.46 -35.65
C SER A 66 -24.99 -18.22 -37.18
N SER A 67 -25.67 -17.18 -37.66
CA SER A 67 -25.62 -16.76 -39.07
C SER A 67 -24.28 -16.13 -39.48
N MET A 68 -23.64 -15.36 -38.60
CA MET A 68 -22.35 -14.72 -38.86
C MET A 68 -21.19 -15.71 -38.87
N VAL A 69 -21.18 -16.71 -37.98
CA VAL A 69 -20.17 -17.77 -37.98
C VAL A 69 -20.23 -18.57 -39.29
N ALA A 70 -21.43 -18.91 -39.77
CA ALA A 70 -21.61 -19.58 -41.05
C ALA A 70 -21.11 -18.75 -42.26
N ARG A 71 -21.16 -17.40 -42.17
CA ARG A 71 -20.61 -16.51 -43.21
C ARG A 71 -19.09 -16.33 -43.10
N ALA A 72 -18.55 -16.30 -41.88
CA ALA A 72 -17.12 -16.18 -41.63
C ALA A 72 -16.35 -17.38 -42.18
N ASP A 73 -16.88 -18.59 -41.96
CA ASP A 73 -16.29 -19.83 -42.49
C ASP A 73 -16.30 -19.86 -44.03
N ALA A 74 -17.33 -19.28 -44.66
CA ALA A 74 -17.40 -19.14 -46.11
C ALA A 74 -16.38 -18.11 -46.66
N THR A 75 -16.12 -17.03 -45.94
CA THR A 75 -15.13 -16.02 -46.34
C THR A 75 -13.68 -16.49 -46.15
N ASP A 76 -13.39 -17.27 -45.09
CA ASP A 76 -12.05 -17.79 -44.84
C ASP A 76 -11.65 -18.85 -45.89
N ALA A 77 -12.63 -19.61 -46.38
CA ALA A 77 -12.45 -20.52 -47.52
C ALA A 77 -12.11 -19.74 -48.81
N GLN A 78 -12.79 -18.62 -49.08
CA GLN A 78 -12.51 -17.77 -50.24
C GLN A 78 -11.14 -17.08 -50.15
N ILE A 79 -10.76 -16.55 -48.97
CA ILE A 79 -9.47 -15.89 -48.74
C ILE A 79 -8.32 -16.91 -48.90
N SER A 80 -8.50 -18.12 -48.38
CA SER A 80 -7.51 -19.21 -48.53
C SER A 80 -7.32 -19.62 -50.00
N GLN A 81 -8.39 -19.61 -50.80
CA GLN A 81 -8.35 -19.91 -52.23
C GLN A 81 -7.63 -18.80 -53.02
N LEU A 82 -7.90 -17.54 -52.69
CA LEU A 82 -7.24 -16.37 -53.28
C LEU A 82 -5.75 -16.29 -52.90
N ALA A 83 -5.40 -16.59 -51.66
CA ALA A 83 -4.03 -16.63 -51.18
C ALA A 83 -3.19 -17.72 -51.88
N ARG A 84 -3.79 -18.87 -52.22
CA ARG A 84 -3.13 -19.90 -53.04
C ARG A 84 -2.86 -19.41 -54.45
N GLN A 85 -3.86 -18.81 -55.10
CA GLN A 85 -3.71 -18.27 -56.45
C GLN A 85 -2.66 -17.15 -56.53
N PHE A 86 -2.56 -16.33 -55.48
CA PHE A 86 -1.56 -15.26 -55.41
C PHE A 86 -0.14 -15.81 -55.21
N ARG A 87 0.01 -16.87 -54.42
CA ARG A 87 1.30 -17.50 -54.13
C ARG A 87 1.88 -18.24 -55.35
N GLU A 88 1.02 -18.81 -56.19
CA GLU A 88 1.44 -19.44 -57.47
C GLU A 88 1.87 -18.41 -58.52
N ARG A 89 1.34 -17.18 -58.46
CA ARG A 89 1.66 -16.13 -59.44
C ARG A 89 2.94 -15.35 -59.16
N LEU A 90 3.40 -15.25 -57.91
CA LEU A 90 4.47 -14.31 -57.57
C LEU A 90 5.89 -14.84 -57.77
N GLY A 91 6.12 -16.15 -57.87
CA GLY A 91 7.48 -16.71 -57.96
C GLY A 91 8.40 -16.29 -56.79
N PRO A 92 9.64 -16.80 -56.73
CA PRO A 92 10.56 -16.48 -55.63
C PRO A 92 11.12 -15.06 -55.76
N VAL A 93 11.01 -14.27 -54.67
CA VAL A 93 11.46 -12.88 -54.55
C VAL A 93 12.95 -12.84 -54.15
N PRO A 94 13.78 -11.95 -54.74
CA PRO A 94 15.20 -11.86 -54.42
C PRO A 94 15.49 -11.05 -53.13
N GLU A 95 16.61 -11.37 -52.48
CA GLU A 95 17.07 -10.87 -51.18
C GLU A 95 17.31 -9.35 -51.12
N GLU A 96 16.94 -8.76 -49.97
CA GLU A 96 16.93 -7.33 -49.66
C GLU A 96 18.32 -6.70 -49.42
N VAL A 97 18.41 -5.42 -49.79
CA VAL A 97 19.54 -4.51 -49.54
C VAL A 97 19.33 -3.76 -48.23
N VAL A 98 20.32 -3.81 -47.34
CA VAL A 98 20.37 -3.12 -46.04
C VAL A 98 20.81 -1.66 -46.23
N VAL A 99 20.06 -0.71 -45.66
CA VAL A 99 20.42 0.73 -45.62
C VAL A 99 20.66 1.18 -44.18
N ASN A 100 21.77 1.91 -43.98
CA ASN A 100 22.27 2.45 -42.71
C ASN A 100 21.62 3.80 -42.33
N PRO A 101 21.30 4.06 -41.05
CA PRO A 101 20.78 5.34 -40.58
C PRO A 101 21.87 6.15 -39.88
N ALA A 102 22.42 7.15 -40.56
CA ALA A 102 23.30 8.15 -39.96
C ALA A 102 23.05 9.51 -40.63
N ASP A 103 21.95 10.17 -40.29
CA ASP A 103 21.83 11.62 -40.48
C ASP A 103 20.64 12.21 -39.68
N VAL A 104 20.91 12.74 -38.49
CA VAL A 104 19.98 13.63 -37.77
C VAL A 104 20.80 14.69 -37.04
N GLY A 105 20.75 15.92 -37.55
CA GLY A 105 21.47 17.09 -37.03
C GLY A 105 20.80 17.78 -35.82
N SER A 106 21.67 18.35 -34.97
CA SER A 106 21.43 19.41 -33.97
C SER A 106 20.91 20.70 -34.64
N GLY A 107 20.00 21.53 -34.12
CA GLY A 107 19.67 21.88 -32.74
C GLY A 107 19.89 23.39 -32.56
N GLU A 108 18.87 24.22 -32.86
CA GLU A 108 18.91 25.69 -32.78
C GLU A 108 18.62 26.22 -31.36
N ASP A 109 19.40 27.21 -30.93
CA ASP A 109 19.29 27.92 -29.65
C ASP A 109 18.19 29.01 -29.67
N VAL A 110 17.22 28.91 -28.76
CA VAL A 110 16.15 29.89 -28.57
C VAL A 110 16.46 30.82 -27.38
N ILE A 111 16.53 32.12 -27.66
CA ILE A 111 16.79 33.20 -26.70
C ILE A 111 15.56 33.42 -25.79
N MET A 112 15.72 33.17 -24.48
CA MET A 112 14.67 33.33 -23.46
C MET A 112 14.57 34.78 -22.93
N THR A 113 13.33 35.27 -22.73
CA THR A 113 13.03 36.63 -22.28
C THR A 113 13.24 36.85 -20.77
N PRO A 114 13.43 38.10 -20.30
CA PRO A 114 13.74 38.43 -18.90
C PRO A 114 12.65 38.09 -17.88
N GLU A 115 11.37 38.10 -18.28
CA GLU A 115 10.24 37.78 -17.37
C GLU A 115 10.22 36.30 -16.97
N VAL A 116 10.65 35.41 -17.88
CA VAL A 116 10.83 33.97 -17.60
C VAL A 116 11.98 33.74 -16.61
N GLN A 117 12.97 34.63 -16.57
CA GLN A 117 14.08 34.54 -15.60
C GLN A 117 13.65 34.89 -14.18
N VAL A 118 12.67 35.78 -14.00
CA VAL A 118 12.14 36.16 -12.68
C VAL A 118 11.24 35.05 -12.10
N ALA A 119 10.43 34.40 -12.94
CA ALA A 119 9.65 33.22 -12.54
C ALA A 119 10.55 32.05 -12.10
N ARG A 120 11.68 31.82 -12.79
CA ARG A 120 12.69 30.83 -12.40
C ARG A 120 13.35 31.11 -11.04
N ARG A 121 13.55 32.39 -10.66
CA ARG A 121 14.16 32.74 -9.36
C ARG A 121 13.23 32.48 -8.17
N ARG A 122 11.90 32.54 -8.34
CA ARG A 122 10.94 32.16 -7.30
C ARG A 122 10.85 30.65 -7.12
N ILE A 123 10.96 29.87 -8.20
CA ILE A 123 10.99 28.40 -8.14
C ILE A 123 12.28 27.89 -7.46
N ARG A 124 13.43 28.52 -7.72
CA ARG A 124 14.72 28.14 -7.11
C ARG A 124 14.77 28.25 -5.58
N ARG A 125 13.92 29.08 -4.95
CA ARG A 125 13.94 29.24 -3.49
C ARG A 125 13.32 28.05 -2.74
N ASP A 126 12.39 27.32 -3.39
CA ASP A 126 11.86 26.05 -2.90
C ASP A 126 12.71 24.84 -3.37
N GLU A 127 13.58 25.03 -4.38
CA GLU A 127 14.56 24.02 -4.82
C GLU A 127 15.84 23.99 -3.96
N ASN A 128 16.13 25.01 -3.16
CA ASN A 128 17.30 25.00 -2.26
C ASN A 128 17.14 24.11 -1.01
N GLU A 129 15.97 23.50 -0.80
CA GLU A 129 15.78 22.33 0.11
C GLU A 129 15.63 21.01 -0.68
N ALA A 130 15.73 21.05 -2.01
CA ALA A 130 15.71 19.87 -2.85
C ALA A 130 17.16 19.39 -3.07
N ASP A 131 17.59 18.47 -2.21
CA ASP A 131 18.78 17.64 -2.45
C ASP A 131 18.77 17.16 -3.91
N ASP A 132 19.81 17.58 -4.64
CA ASP A 132 20.08 17.25 -6.02
C ASP A 132 20.48 15.76 -6.13
N GLU A 133 19.48 14.87 -6.10
CA GLU A 133 19.63 13.48 -6.55
C GLU A 133 19.59 13.45 -8.08
N SER A 134 20.64 13.96 -8.74
CA SER A 134 20.99 13.50 -10.08
C SER A 134 21.51 12.07 -9.94
N ASP A 135 20.75 11.07 -10.40
CA ASP A 135 21.18 9.66 -10.44
C ASP A 135 22.44 9.53 -11.31
N PRO A 136 23.63 9.18 -10.78
CA PRO A 136 24.74 8.81 -11.63
C PRO A 136 24.51 7.38 -12.13
N GLU A 137 24.51 7.24 -13.45
CA GLU A 137 24.41 5.97 -14.14
C GLU A 137 25.55 5.02 -13.74
N ASN A 138 25.13 3.83 -13.29
CA ASN A 138 25.71 2.51 -13.51
C ASN A 138 27.17 2.45 -13.99
N SER A 139 28.12 2.44 -13.05
CA SER A 139 29.47 1.95 -13.28
C SER A 139 29.76 0.79 -12.32
N GLN A 140 29.65 -0.43 -12.82
CA GLN A 140 30.13 -1.63 -12.11
C GLN A 140 31.66 -1.65 -12.19
N GLN A 141 32.34 -1.44 -11.07
CA GLN A 141 33.74 -1.84 -10.90
C GLN A 141 33.85 -2.78 -9.71
N SER A 142 34.52 -3.91 -9.94
CA SER A 142 34.83 -4.94 -8.95
C SER A 142 35.97 -4.50 -8.05
N LEU A 143 35.84 -4.74 -6.74
CA LEU A 143 36.91 -4.54 -5.75
C LEU A 143 37.00 -5.72 -4.76
N PRO A 144 38.18 -5.92 -4.13
CA PRO A 144 38.56 -7.18 -3.50
C PRO A 144 38.02 -7.33 -2.07
N GLN A 145 37.89 -8.60 -1.64
CA GLN A 145 37.34 -9.00 -0.36
C GLN A 145 38.31 -8.71 0.80
N ILE A 146 37.86 -7.93 1.78
CA ILE A 146 38.52 -7.74 3.08
C ILE A 146 37.96 -8.76 4.07
N ALA A 147 38.85 -9.54 4.69
CA ALA A 147 38.50 -10.57 5.66
C ALA A 147 38.17 -9.96 7.04
N PHE A 148 36.91 -10.06 7.45
CA PHE A 148 36.50 -9.90 8.85
C PHE A 148 36.39 -11.27 9.54
N ALA A 149 36.90 -11.34 10.76
CA ALA A 149 36.84 -12.52 11.62
C ALA A 149 35.40 -13.04 11.75
N ARG A 150 35.22 -14.33 11.46
CA ARG A 150 33.92 -15.02 11.42
C ARG A 150 33.59 -15.58 12.79
N PHE A 151 32.54 -15.06 13.42
CA PHE A 151 31.77 -15.83 14.39
C PHE A 151 30.81 -16.76 13.64
N PRO A 152 30.66 -18.05 14.04
CA PRO A 152 29.67 -18.93 13.44
C PRO A 152 28.27 -18.44 13.80
N ARG A 153 27.59 -17.82 12.83
CA ARG A 153 26.17 -17.52 12.93
C ARG A 153 25.36 -18.78 12.67
N SER A 154 24.23 -18.92 13.37
CA SER A 154 23.29 -20.02 13.13
C SER A 154 22.81 -19.98 11.67
N ILE A 155 22.76 -21.15 11.02
CA ILE A 155 22.41 -21.33 9.59
C ILE A 155 20.96 -20.87 9.28
N ILE A 156 20.18 -20.53 10.31
CA ILE A 156 18.76 -20.17 10.22
C ILE A 156 18.53 -18.65 10.38
N GLY A 157 19.58 -17.84 10.53
CA GLY A 157 19.37 -16.39 10.69
C GLY A 157 18.57 -16.02 11.95
N ALA A 158 18.51 -16.91 12.94
CA ALA A 158 18.22 -16.51 14.30
C ALA A 158 19.50 -15.82 14.78
N GLY A 159 19.49 -14.49 14.87
CA GLY A 159 20.58 -13.76 15.48
C GLY A 159 20.73 -14.11 16.96
N PRO A 160 21.60 -13.38 17.68
CA PRO A 160 21.90 -13.70 19.07
C PRO A 160 20.63 -13.81 19.92
N GLU A 161 20.59 -14.79 20.81
CA GLU A 161 19.50 -15.00 21.76
C GLU A 161 19.28 -13.71 22.56
N VAL A 162 18.11 -13.08 22.40
CA VAL A 162 17.74 -11.89 23.17
C VAL A 162 17.46 -12.36 24.60
N ARG A 163 18.41 -12.15 25.51
CA ARG A 163 18.22 -12.48 26.92
C ARG A 163 17.58 -11.30 27.64
N LEU A 164 16.54 -11.58 28.42
CA LEU A 164 16.04 -10.62 29.40
C LEU A 164 17.05 -10.54 30.54
N ARG A 165 17.22 -9.35 31.10
CA ARG A 165 18.12 -9.14 32.23
C ARG A 165 17.53 -9.83 33.46
N ASN A 166 18.02 -11.02 33.80
CA ASN A 166 17.63 -11.74 35.00
C ASN A 166 18.40 -11.23 36.23
N THR A 167 17.66 -10.85 37.26
CA THR A 167 18.18 -10.38 38.55
C THR A 167 18.00 -11.47 39.62
N ALA A 168 18.75 -12.59 39.56
CA ALA A 168 18.82 -13.57 40.68
C ALA A 168 20.04 -14.55 40.58
N PRO A 169 20.62 -14.98 41.73
CA PRO A 169 21.79 -15.90 41.80
C PRO A 169 21.42 -17.40 41.82
N SER A 170 22.27 -18.24 41.20
CA SER A 170 22.06 -19.68 40.97
C SER A 170 22.80 -20.59 41.97
N ASN A 171 22.16 -21.68 42.41
CA ASN A 171 22.79 -22.84 43.07
C ASN A 171 22.42 -24.14 42.33
N SER A 172 23.41 -25.00 42.11
CA SER A 172 23.36 -26.23 41.31
C SER A 172 23.53 -27.49 42.17
N ALA A 173 22.82 -28.58 41.83
CA ALA A 173 23.00 -29.90 42.44
C ALA A 173 23.08 -31.03 41.39
N ASN A 174 24.00 -31.97 41.66
CA ASN A 174 24.45 -33.12 40.86
C ASN A 174 23.49 -34.33 40.92
N VAL A 175 23.51 -35.16 39.87
CA VAL A 175 22.89 -36.49 39.82
C VAL A 175 23.95 -37.56 39.49
N SER A 176 24.01 -38.60 40.30
CA SER A 176 24.87 -39.79 40.16
C SER A 176 24.15 -40.96 39.49
N SER A 177 24.90 -41.75 38.72
CA SER A 177 24.48 -42.96 37.99
C SER A 177 25.00 -44.25 38.65
N GLY A 178 24.16 -45.28 38.76
CA GLY A 178 24.50 -46.62 39.26
C GLY A 178 24.35 -47.74 38.21
N HIS A 179 25.26 -48.73 38.28
CA HIS A 179 25.44 -49.90 37.42
C HIS A 179 24.87 -51.21 38.05
N ALA A 180 24.40 -52.15 37.21
CA ALA A 180 24.42 -53.64 37.35
C ALA A 180 23.36 -54.23 36.38
N GLY A 181 23.37 -55.45 35.83
CA GLY A 181 24.18 -56.67 35.90
C GLY A 181 23.44 -57.72 35.03
N GLY A 182 24.15 -58.54 34.26
CA GLY A 182 23.58 -59.34 33.16
C GLY A 182 22.98 -60.70 33.56
N GLN A 183 21.98 -61.14 32.80
CA GLN A 183 21.54 -62.53 32.66
C GLN A 183 21.40 -62.87 31.18
N GLY A 184 21.81 -64.08 30.80
CA GLY A 184 21.89 -64.57 29.43
C GLY A 184 20.52 -64.71 28.79
N GLY A 185 20.24 -63.84 27.81
CA GLY A 185 19.04 -63.91 26.99
C GLY A 185 19.21 -64.86 25.82
N THR A 186 18.14 -65.58 25.48
CA THR A 186 18.05 -66.45 24.30
C THR A 186 18.25 -65.65 23.01
N LEU A 187 18.65 -66.29 21.90
CA LEU A 187 18.92 -65.62 20.62
C LEU A 187 17.75 -64.71 20.16
N GLU A 188 16.51 -65.12 20.41
CA GLU A 188 15.33 -64.30 20.11
C GLU A 188 15.24 -63.06 21.00
N GLN A 189 15.58 -63.17 22.28
CA GLN A 189 15.74 -62.00 23.15
C GLN A 189 16.88 -61.11 22.67
N ALA A 190 17.99 -61.67 22.18
CA ALA A 190 19.07 -60.88 21.61
C ALA A 190 18.62 -60.10 20.35
N ILE A 191 17.85 -60.72 19.44
CA ILE A 191 17.30 -60.06 18.24
C ILE A 191 16.29 -58.96 18.62
N PHE A 192 15.40 -59.25 19.57
CA PHE A 192 14.44 -58.25 20.07
C PHE A 192 15.14 -57.09 20.76
N THR A 193 16.16 -57.38 21.58
CA THR A 193 16.97 -56.36 22.26
C THR A 193 17.76 -55.54 21.26
N LEU A 194 18.31 -56.15 20.21
CA LEU A 194 19.03 -55.45 19.15
C LEU A 194 18.08 -54.53 18.36
N THR A 195 16.88 -55.00 17.99
CA THR A 195 15.88 -54.20 17.30
C THR A 195 15.45 -53.00 18.15
N ASN A 196 15.22 -53.21 19.44
CA ASN A 196 14.92 -52.12 20.37
C ASN A 196 16.09 -51.17 20.56
N ARG A 197 17.34 -51.66 20.55
CA ARG A 197 18.55 -50.83 20.64
C ARG A 197 18.76 -50.02 19.37
N VAL A 198 18.47 -50.57 18.19
CA VAL A 198 18.52 -49.86 16.91
C VAL A 198 17.44 -48.79 16.85
N ASN A 199 16.23 -49.08 17.32
CA ASN A 199 15.16 -48.08 17.42
C ASN A 199 15.52 -46.98 18.44
N GLN A 200 16.06 -47.34 19.61
CA GLN A 200 16.57 -46.36 20.58
C GLN A 200 17.72 -45.53 20.01
N LEU A 201 18.67 -46.13 19.29
CA LEU A 201 19.76 -45.41 18.63
C LEU A 201 19.24 -44.52 17.51
N SER A 202 18.22 -44.96 16.76
CA SER A 202 17.55 -44.15 15.75
C SER A 202 16.84 -42.95 16.38
N ASP A 203 16.17 -43.16 17.51
CA ASP A 203 15.50 -42.11 18.28
C ASP A 203 16.49 -41.19 18.98
N GLU A 204 17.60 -41.70 19.50
CA GLU A 204 18.70 -40.92 20.07
C GLU A 204 19.44 -40.15 18.97
N MET A 205 19.62 -40.71 17.78
CA MET A 205 20.18 -40.02 16.61
C MET A 205 19.23 -38.95 16.09
N ASN A 206 17.91 -39.20 16.11
CA ASN A 206 16.90 -38.20 15.78
C ASN A 206 16.82 -37.12 16.85
N GLN A 207 16.85 -37.47 18.14
CA GLN A 207 16.85 -36.51 19.24
C GLN A 207 18.15 -35.70 19.28
N THR A 208 19.31 -36.30 19.02
CA THR A 208 20.59 -35.58 18.90
C THR A 208 20.64 -34.74 17.62
N ARG A 209 20.03 -35.17 16.51
CA ARG A 209 19.80 -34.29 15.34
C ARG A 209 18.88 -33.12 15.67
N ILE A 210 17.77 -33.35 16.36
CA ILE A 210 16.83 -32.30 16.80
C ILE A 210 17.50 -31.37 17.82
N ARG A 211 18.35 -31.89 18.72
CA ARG A 211 19.10 -31.08 19.70
C ARG A 211 20.27 -30.32 19.07
N LYS A 212 20.91 -30.87 18.03
CA LYS A 212 22.09 -30.26 17.39
C LYS A 212 21.74 -29.36 16.20
N TYR A 213 20.59 -29.57 15.55
CA TYR A 213 20.15 -28.84 14.35
C TYR A 213 18.73 -28.27 14.42
N GLY A 214 18.00 -28.45 15.53
CA GLY A 214 16.57 -28.17 15.60
C GLY A 214 15.76 -29.18 14.80
N THR A 215 14.46 -29.31 15.09
CA THR A 215 13.51 -29.91 14.13
C THR A 215 13.69 -29.19 12.81
N SER A 216 13.87 -29.93 11.70
CA SER A 216 13.87 -29.38 10.34
C SER A 216 12.55 -28.65 10.14
N ARG A 217 12.53 -27.36 10.47
CA ARG A 217 11.44 -26.45 10.12
C ARG A 217 11.39 -26.51 8.62
N SER A 218 10.30 -27.08 8.10
CA SER A 218 9.99 -27.03 6.68
C SER A 218 10.23 -25.58 6.25
N ARG A 219 11.18 -25.42 5.33
CA ARG A 219 11.40 -24.17 4.62
C ARG A 219 10.17 -23.93 3.77
N GLU A 220 9.08 -23.48 4.38
CA GLU A 220 8.00 -22.88 3.62
C GLU A 220 8.61 -21.66 2.92
N PHE A 221 8.81 -21.80 1.63
CA PHE A 221 9.05 -20.70 0.72
C PHE A 221 7.83 -19.78 0.83
N ARG A 222 7.85 -18.84 1.76
CA ARG A 222 6.70 -17.96 1.97
C ARG A 222 6.70 -16.92 0.86
N LEU A 223 5.62 -16.96 0.10
CA LEU A 223 5.33 -16.08 -1.01
C LEU A 223 5.45 -14.61 -0.55
N PRO A 224 5.78 -13.68 -1.48
CA PRO A 224 5.79 -12.26 -1.20
C PRO A 224 4.50 -11.83 -0.46
N PRO A 225 4.56 -10.82 0.42
CA PRO A 225 3.39 -10.35 1.15
C PRO A 225 2.24 -10.12 0.18
N GLN A 226 1.22 -10.97 0.29
CA GLN A 226 0.07 -10.93 -0.59
C GLN A 226 -0.68 -9.65 -0.25
N ARG A 227 -0.62 -8.64 -1.12
CA ARG A 227 -1.51 -7.48 -0.98
C ARG A 227 -2.92 -8.06 -0.99
N PHE A 228 -3.67 -7.90 0.10
CA PHE A 228 -5.01 -8.47 0.31
C PHE A 228 -6.08 -7.89 -0.64
N THR A 229 -5.70 -7.42 -1.82
CA THR A 229 -6.64 -7.31 -2.94
C THR A 229 -6.81 -8.71 -3.49
N THR A 230 -8.01 -9.28 -3.35
CA THR A 230 -8.36 -10.51 -4.05
C THR A 230 -8.08 -10.33 -5.55
N PRO A 231 -7.52 -11.33 -6.24
CA PRO A 231 -7.28 -11.25 -7.69
C PRO A 231 -8.53 -10.83 -8.46
N ASP A 232 -9.68 -11.30 -7.98
CA ASP A 232 -11.02 -10.97 -8.43
C ASP A 232 -11.35 -9.46 -8.32
N ARG A 233 -11.16 -8.85 -7.15
CA ARG A 233 -11.33 -7.38 -6.99
C ARG A 233 -10.43 -6.58 -7.93
N ASN A 234 -9.21 -7.07 -8.19
CA ASN A 234 -8.31 -6.42 -9.16
C ASN A 234 -8.80 -6.58 -10.61
N ALA A 235 -9.44 -7.70 -10.94
CA ALA A 235 -10.10 -7.89 -12.23
C ALA A 235 -11.28 -6.91 -12.39
N ARG A 236 -12.15 -6.79 -11.38
CA ARG A 236 -13.24 -5.79 -11.34
C ARG A 236 -12.72 -4.36 -11.51
N LEU A 237 -11.66 -3.97 -10.77
CA LEU A 237 -11.04 -2.65 -10.93
C LEU A 237 -10.52 -2.38 -12.34
N ARG A 238 -10.01 -3.40 -13.04
CA ARG A 238 -9.57 -3.29 -14.44
C ARG A 238 -10.76 -3.14 -15.38
N ALA A 239 -11.82 -3.92 -15.19
CA ALA A 239 -13.07 -3.82 -15.95
C ALA A 239 -13.71 -2.44 -15.79
N VAL A 240 -13.90 -1.97 -14.55
CA VAL A 240 -14.42 -0.62 -14.24
C VAL A 240 -13.56 0.44 -14.90
N ARG A 241 -12.23 0.28 -14.86
CA ARG A 241 -11.32 1.22 -15.52
C ARG A 241 -11.53 1.28 -17.04
N SER A 242 -11.68 0.11 -17.67
CA SER A 242 -11.85 -0.05 -19.11
C SER A 242 -13.16 0.60 -19.59
N VAL A 243 -14.29 0.20 -19.01
CA VAL A 243 -15.62 0.70 -19.38
C VAL A 243 -15.71 2.21 -19.17
N MET A 244 -15.27 2.70 -18.02
CA MET A 244 -15.31 4.14 -17.73
C MET A 244 -14.36 4.95 -18.62
N ASN A 245 -13.22 4.39 -19.05
CA ASN A 245 -12.34 5.04 -20.03
C ASN A 245 -13.05 5.27 -21.36
N ARG A 246 -13.72 4.22 -21.86
CA ARG A 246 -14.50 4.31 -23.09
C ARG A 246 -15.68 5.27 -22.95
N LEU A 247 -16.43 5.18 -21.85
CA LEU A 247 -17.58 6.04 -21.56
C LEU A 247 -17.20 7.53 -21.55
N LEU A 248 -16.09 7.87 -20.88
CA LEU A 248 -15.63 9.25 -20.77
C LEU A 248 -14.74 9.71 -21.94
N GLY A 249 -14.49 8.84 -22.93
CA GLY A 249 -13.61 9.16 -24.06
C GLY A 249 -12.14 9.40 -23.68
N ILE A 250 -11.65 8.84 -22.56
CA ILE A 250 -10.26 8.99 -22.10
C ILE A 250 -9.45 7.71 -22.31
N LYS A 251 -8.20 7.83 -22.79
CA LYS A 251 -7.28 6.69 -22.89
C LYS A 251 -6.54 6.46 -21.58
N ARG A 252 -6.10 7.56 -20.95
CA ARG A 252 -5.36 7.58 -19.69
C ARG A 252 -5.99 8.56 -18.71
N ASP A 253 -5.79 8.31 -17.42
CA ASP A 253 -6.28 9.20 -16.35
C ASP A 253 -5.75 10.64 -16.46
N VAL A 254 -4.68 10.91 -17.22
CA VAL A 254 -4.15 12.28 -17.45
C VAL A 254 -4.92 13.04 -18.53
N ASP A 255 -5.55 12.32 -19.46
CA ASP A 255 -6.26 12.92 -20.59
C ASP A 255 -7.57 13.61 -20.13
N VAL A 256 -8.03 13.32 -18.90
CA VAL A 256 -9.19 13.97 -18.28
C VAL A 256 -9.02 15.49 -18.12
N ILE A 257 -7.79 15.98 -18.09
CA ILE A 257 -7.49 17.42 -17.96
C ILE A 257 -7.86 18.17 -19.25
N THR A 258 -7.79 17.50 -20.41
CA THR A 258 -8.04 18.09 -21.73
C THR A 258 -9.44 17.83 -22.26
N MET A 259 -10.28 17.08 -21.53
CA MET A 259 -11.62 16.72 -21.99
C MET A 259 -12.66 17.79 -21.66
N ASN A 260 -13.75 17.78 -22.43
CA ASN A 260 -14.89 18.66 -22.23
C ASN A 260 -15.45 18.52 -20.82
N GLN A 261 -15.77 19.66 -20.22
CA GLN A 261 -16.55 19.73 -18.98
C GLN A 261 -18.03 19.75 -19.37
N ALA A 262 -18.88 19.19 -18.52
CA ALA A 262 -20.33 19.31 -18.71
C ALA A 262 -20.73 20.79 -18.57
N ASP A 263 -21.68 21.24 -19.39
CA ASP A 263 -22.15 22.62 -19.33
C ASP A 263 -22.84 22.88 -17.99
N GLU A 264 -22.53 24.02 -17.37
CA GLU A 264 -23.08 24.38 -16.06
C GLU A 264 -24.60 24.56 -16.13
N ASN A 265 -25.13 25.03 -17.27
CA ASN A 265 -26.57 25.19 -17.46
C ASN A 265 -27.29 23.84 -17.55
N ASP A 266 -26.72 22.87 -18.25
CA ASP A 266 -27.28 21.51 -18.33
C ASP A 266 -27.28 20.83 -16.96
N ILE A 267 -26.18 20.96 -16.21
CA ILE A 267 -26.08 20.44 -14.83
C ILE A 267 -27.14 21.11 -13.94
N ALA A 268 -27.29 22.43 -14.03
CA ALA A 268 -28.26 23.17 -13.24
C ALA A 268 -29.71 22.80 -13.59
N ALA A 269 -30.03 22.70 -14.89
CA ALA A 269 -31.36 22.32 -15.37
C ALA A 269 -31.74 20.89 -14.96
N PHE A 270 -30.77 19.97 -14.96
CA PHE A 270 -30.99 18.61 -14.45
C PHE A 270 -31.20 18.61 -12.93
N GLY A 271 -30.43 19.41 -12.18
CA GLY A 271 -30.43 19.42 -10.73
C GLY A 271 -31.61 20.10 -10.06
N SER A 272 -32.18 21.16 -10.64
CA SER A 272 -33.24 21.95 -10.02
C SER A 272 -34.62 21.28 -10.05
N GLU A 273 -34.91 20.52 -11.11
CA GLU A 273 -36.27 20.00 -11.36
C GLU A 273 -36.30 18.51 -11.76
N GLY A 274 -35.14 17.88 -11.98
CA GLY A 274 -35.07 16.52 -12.56
C GLY A 274 -35.62 16.41 -13.98
N ASN A 275 -36.06 17.53 -14.57
CA ASN A 275 -36.66 17.63 -15.90
C ASN A 275 -35.65 18.02 -16.99
N GLY A 276 -34.42 18.42 -16.61
CA GLY A 276 -33.36 18.71 -17.56
C GLY A 276 -32.89 17.44 -18.30
N PRO A 277 -32.25 17.59 -19.47
CA PRO A 277 -31.57 16.47 -20.11
C PRO A 277 -30.51 15.90 -19.16
N GLY A 278 -30.48 14.57 -19.01
CA GLY A 278 -29.41 13.91 -18.28
C GLY A 278 -28.05 14.02 -19.01
N PRO A 279 -26.99 13.39 -18.50
CA PRO A 279 -25.70 13.35 -19.19
C PRO A 279 -25.84 12.75 -20.60
N ILE A 280 -25.41 13.49 -21.62
CA ILE A 280 -25.44 13.08 -23.04
C ILE A 280 -24.01 12.85 -23.54
N ALA A 281 -23.84 11.97 -24.53
CA ALA A 281 -22.54 11.70 -25.15
C ALA A 281 -22.03 12.93 -25.97
N PRO A 282 -20.72 13.27 -25.92
CA PRO A 282 -19.68 12.63 -25.12
C PRO A 282 -19.85 12.91 -23.61
N TYR A 283 -19.86 11.85 -22.80
CA TYR A 283 -20.22 11.96 -21.39
C TYR A 283 -19.14 12.70 -20.58
N ALA A 284 -19.55 13.77 -19.90
CA ALA A 284 -18.69 14.58 -19.05
C ALA A 284 -19.18 14.58 -17.59
N PRO A 285 -18.30 14.28 -16.60
CA PRO A 285 -18.66 14.37 -15.19
C PRO A 285 -18.79 15.81 -14.70
N ASP A 286 -19.63 16.03 -13.70
CA ASP A 286 -19.63 17.28 -12.93
C ASP A 286 -18.49 17.23 -11.90
N TRP A 287 -17.44 18.00 -12.15
CA TRP A 287 -16.26 18.05 -11.28
C TRP A 287 -16.46 18.88 -10.01
N LEU A 288 -17.48 19.73 -9.94
CA LEU A 288 -17.80 20.55 -8.78
C LEU A 288 -18.54 19.71 -7.73
N ASN A 289 -19.54 18.94 -8.16
CA ASN A 289 -20.35 18.09 -7.29
C ASN A 289 -20.29 16.60 -7.66
N ILE A 290 -19.24 15.91 -7.22
CA ILE A 290 -19.03 14.46 -7.46
C ILE A 290 -20.17 13.60 -6.92
N GLY A 291 -20.81 14.02 -5.82
CA GLY A 291 -21.96 13.32 -5.23
C GLY A 291 -23.31 13.84 -5.73
N GLY A 292 -23.34 14.71 -6.74
CA GLY A 292 -24.55 15.32 -7.25
C GLY A 292 -25.40 14.37 -8.10
N PRO A 293 -26.68 14.73 -8.36
CA PRO A 293 -27.59 13.93 -9.16
C PRO A 293 -27.05 13.66 -10.58
N TRP A 294 -26.32 14.62 -11.17
CA TRP A 294 -25.68 14.48 -12.48
C TRP A 294 -24.74 13.26 -12.56
N ASN A 295 -23.83 13.13 -11.60
CA ASN A 295 -22.87 12.03 -11.58
C ASN A 295 -23.51 10.69 -11.18
N HIS A 296 -24.64 10.70 -10.48
CA HIS A 296 -25.44 9.49 -10.25
C HIS A 296 -26.16 9.04 -11.53
N ALA A 297 -26.72 9.96 -12.31
CA ALA A 297 -27.24 9.63 -13.64
C ALA A 297 -26.14 9.05 -14.54
N LEU A 298 -24.92 9.62 -14.49
CA LEU A 298 -23.77 9.08 -15.20
C LEU A 298 -23.35 7.69 -14.70
N LEU A 299 -23.47 7.41 -13.40
CA LEU A 299 -23.25 6.08 -12.83
C LEU A 299 -24.27 5.06 -13.37
N ILE A 300 -25.54 5.44 -13.52
CA ILE A 300 -26.57 4.56 -14.11
C ILE A 300 -26.20 4.19 -15.54
N ILE A 301 -25.85 5.19 -16.38
CA ILE A 301 -25.39 4.96 -17.75
C ILE A 301 -24.13 4.06 -17.77
N PHE A 302 -23.20 4.29 -16.86
CA PHE A 302 -22.02 3.45 -16.71
C PHE A 302 -22.39 2.00 -16.38
N MET A 303 -23.32 1.76 -15.46
CA MET A 303 -23.76 0.41 -15.07
C MET A 303 -24.47 -0.30 -16.22
N GLU A 304 -25.30 0.41 -16.99
CA GLU A 304 -25.92 -0.13 -18.20
C GLU A 304 -24.86 -0.59 -19.23
N GLU A 305 -23.82 0.22 -19.46
CA GLU A 305 -22.70 -0.15 -20.33
C GLU A 305 -21.83 -1.26 -19.74
N PHE A 306 -21.70 -1.32 -18.41
CA PHE A 306 -20.89 -2.34 -17.73
C PHE A 306 -21.54 -3.72 -17.83
N VAL A 307 -22.85 -3.82 -17.59
CA VAL A 307 -23.61 -5.08 -17.63
C VAL A 307 -23.68 -5.67 -19.04
N LYS A 308 -23.60 -4.83 -20.10
CA LYS A 308 -23.48 -5.32 -21.48
C LYS A 308 -22.21 -6.12 -21.74
N GLU A 309 -21.12 -5.83 -21.04
CA GLU A 309 -19.82 -6.47 -21.26
C GLU A 309 -19.43 -7.48 -20.19
N TYR A 310 -19.93 -7.31 -18.99
CA TYR A 310 -19.56 -8.11 -17.83
C TYR A 310 -20.82 -8.58 -17.11
N THR A 311 -20.93 -9.89 -16.90
CA THR A 311 -21.97 -10.48 -16.06
C THR A 311 -21.71 -10.14 -14.59
N VAL A 312 -22.72 -9.56 -13.93
CA VAL A 312 -22.70 -9.26 -12.50
C VAL A 312 -23.82 -10.07 -11.85
N GLU A 313 -23.48 -11.19 -11.23
CA GLU A 313 -24.48 -12.13 -10.68
C GLU A 313 -24.94 -11.74 -9.26
N GLU A 314 -24.08 -11.08 -8.49
CA GLU A 314 -24.32 -10.77 -7.08
C GLU A 314 -24.56 -9.27 -6.87
N GLU A 315 -25.58 -8.92 -6.09
CA GLU A 315 -25.91 -7.53 -5.75
C GLU A 315 -24.76 -6.83 -5.01
N GLU A 316 -24.04 -7.56 -4.13
CA GLU A 316 -22.87 -7.03 -3.43
C GLU A 316 -21.76 -6.57 -4.40
N HIS A 317 -21.61 -7.26 -5.54
CA HIS A 317 -20.65 -6.88 -6.56
C HIS A 317 -21.06 -5.60 -7.28
N GLN A 318 -22.36 -5.38 -7.49
CA GLN A 318 -22.89 -4.16 -8.08
C GLN A 318 -22.59 -2.94 -7.20
N ASP A 319 -22.83 -3.04 -5.89
CA ASP A 319 -22.50 -1.97 -4.94
C ASP A 319 -21.00 -1.67 -4.90
N ASP A 320 -20.17 -2.70 -4.90
CA ASP A 320 -18.73 -2.58 -4.98
C ASP A 320 -18.28 -1.88 -6.26
N ILE A 321 -18.88 -2.20 -7.41
CA ILE A 321 -18.61 -1.57 -8.70
C ILE A 321 -19.01 -0.10 -8.69
N CYS A 322 -20.21 0.23 -8.20
CA CYS A 322 -20.69 1.60 -8.03
C CYS A 322 -19.73 2.43 -7.16
N LYS A 323 -19.27 1.85 -6.05
CA LYS A 323 -18.28 2.46 -5.17
C LYS A 323 -16.93 2.66 -5.88
N MET A 324 -16.46 1.66 -6.64
CA MET A 324 -15.22 1.76 -7.42
C MET A 324 -15.28 2.88 -8.47
N PHE A 325 -16.43 3.05 -9.13
CA PHE A 325 -16.69 4.13 -10.08
C PHE A 325 -16.62 5.50 -9.40
N MET A 326 -17.37 5.70 -8.31
CA MET A 326 -17.38 6.98 -7.59
C MET A 326 -16.02 7.31 -6.98
N ASP A 327 -15.32 6.33 -6.41
CA ASP A 327 -13.95 6.50 -5.93
C ASP A 327 -12.99 6.87 -7.05
N ARG A 328 -13.23 6.38 -8.27
CA ARG A 328 -12.44 6.76 -9.44
C ARG A 328 -12.75 8.19 -9.87
N LEU A 329 -14.01 8.61 -9.93
CA LEU A 329 -14.37 10.01 -10.21
C LEU A 329 -13.73 10.97 -9.22
N LYS A 330 -13.73 10.67 -7.92
CA LYS A 330 -13.04 11.47 -6.89
C LYS A 330 -11.54 11.61 -7.18
N ARG A 331 -10.88 10.54 -7.65
CA ARG A 331 -9.46 10.57 -8.03
C ARG A 331 -9.22 11.39 -9.31
N LEU A 332 -10.10 11.28 -10.30
CA LEU A 332 -10.02 12.06 -11.53
C LEU A 332 -10.26 13.55 -11.27
N ARG A 333 -11.25 13.92 -10.44
CA ARG A 333 -11.47 15.30 -9.99
C ARG A 333 -10.20 15.92 -9.43
N LYS A 334 -9.48 15.19 -8.57
CA LYS A 334 -8.21 15.68 -8.01
C LYS A 334 -7.18 15.99 -9.10
N LYS A 335 -7.15 15.21 -10.19
CA LYS A 335 -6.27 15.47 -11.34
C LYS A 335 -6.74 16.68 -12.15
N VAL A 336 -8.05 16.78 -12.40
CA VAL A 336 -8.66 17.95 -13.07
C VAL A 336 -8.31 19.21 -12.30
N LEU A 337 -8.62 19.29 -11.01
CA LEU A 337 -8.31 20.45 -10.15
C LEU A 337 -6.81 20.79 -10.10
N GLN A 338 -5.93 19.78 -10.23
CA GLN A 338 -4.49 20.02 -10.31
C GLN A 338 -4.05 20.56 -11.68
N GLY A 339 -4.74 20.17 -12.75
CA GLY A 339 -4.48 20.57 -14.13
C GLY A 339 -5.29 21.78 -14.60
N THR A 340 -6.27 22.28 -13.84
CA THR A 340 -7.03 23.47 -14.22
C THR A 340 -6.11 24.70 -14.21
N GLN A 341 -6.20 25.50 -15.27
CA GLN A 341 -5.50 26.78 -15.41
C GLN A 341 -5.93 27.74 -14.30
N GLN A 342 -4.98 28.36 -13.61
CA GLN A 342 -5.31 29.43 -12.68
C GLN A 342 -5.56 30.75 -13.43
N PRO A 343 -6.36 31.69 -12.89
CA PRO A 343 -6.56 32.99 -13.51
C PRO A 343 -5.22 33.70 -13.78
N GLY A 344 -4.95 34.02 -15.04
CA GLY A 344 -3.69 34.69 -15.46
C GLY A 344 -2.48 33.76 -15.65
N GLU A 345 -2.61 32.45 -15.41
CA GLU A 345 -1.57 31.46 -15.69
C GLU A 345 -1.57 31.13 -17.20
N THR A 346 -0.44 30.96 -17.87
CA THR A 346 -0.41 30.46 -19.25
C THR A 346 -0.51 28.93 -19.30
N GLN A 347 -0.83 28.33 -20.46
CA GLN A 347 -0.83 26.86 -20.62
C GLN A 347 0.54 26.23 -20.29
N VAL A 348 1.62 26.96 -20.61
CA VAL A 348 3.00 26.54 -20.32
C VAL A 348 3.25 26.53 -18.81
N ASP A 349 2.84 27.58 -18.11
CA ASP A 349 2.98 27.69 -16.65
C ASP A 349 2.18 26.61 -15.91
N MET A 350 0.95 26.36 -16.35
CA MET A 350 0.10 25.29 -15.82
C MET A 350 0.77 23.92 -15.97
N THR A 351 1.31 23.63 -17.16
CA THR A 351 2.02 22.37 -17.42
C THR A 351 3.25 22.24 -16.52
N ALA A 352 4.03 23.32 -16.36
CA ALA A 352 5.19 23.34 -15.46
C ALA A 352 4.79 23.12 -13.99
N ARG A 353 3.76 23.81 -13.50
CA ARG A 353 3.20 23.64 -12.15
C ARG A 353 2.73 22.21 -11.92
N TYR A 354 2.02 21.62 -12.87
CA TYR A 354 1.56 20.24 -12.80
C TYR A 354 2.73 19.25 -12.69
N LEU A 355 3.78 19.41 -13.52
CA LEU A 355 4.97 18.54 -13.49
C LEU A 355 5.73 18.64 -12.17
N VAL A 356 5.92 19.85 -11.63
CA VAL A 356 6.58 20.07 -10.34
C VAL A 356 5.78 19.40 -9.21
N ASN A 357 4.47 19.60 -9.17
CA ASN A 357 3.59 18.96 -8.20
C ASN A 357 3.59 17.44 -8.33
N HIS A 358 3.57 16.91 -9.55
CA HIS A 358 3.63 15.48 -9.81
C HIS A 358 4.93 14.87 -9.28
N ARG A 359 6.08 15.49 -9.57
CA ARG A 359 7.39 15.07 -9.05
C ARG A 359 7.41 15.11 -7.53
N ARG A 360 6.90 16.17 -6.90
CA ARG A 360 6.79 16.28 -5.43
C ARG A 360 5.95 15.15 -4.83
N LEU A 361 4.79 14.85 -5.42
CA LEU A 361 3.91 13.77 -4.98
C LEU A 361 4.58 12.39 -5.12
N LEU A 362 5.24 12.11 -6.25
CA LEU A 362 5.99 10.87 -6.43
C LEU A 362 7.12 10.72 -5.40
N LYS A 363 7.87 11.80 -5.13
CA LYS A 363 8.91 11.81 -4.07
C LYS A 363 8.29 11.47 -2.70
N LEU A 364 7.16 12.08 -2.34
CA LEU A 364 6.45 11.78 -1.09
C LEU A 364 5.93 10.34 -1.05
N GLN A 365 5.34 9.85 -2.15
CA GLN A 365 4.85 8.49 -2.25
C GLN A 365 5.98 7.47 -2.08
N ARG A 366 7.11 7.64 -2.76
CA ARG A 366 8.30 6.79 -2.60
C ARG A 366 8.78 6.78 -1.14
N ARG A 367 8.85 7.94 -0.49
CA ARG A 367 9.22 8.05 0.93
C ARG A 367 8.23 7.32 1.84
N ASN A 368 6.93 7.41 1.57
CA ASN A 368 5.89 6.71 2.33
C ASN A 368 5.96 5.19 2.13
N THR A 369 6.07 4.75 0.88
CA THR A 369 6.23 3.33 0.52
C THR A 369 7.45 2.72 1.21
N ARG A 370 8.62 3.37 1.13
CA ARG A 370 9.83 2.89 1.82
C ARG A 370 9.65 2.77 3.34
N ARG A 371 8.88 3.68 3.96
CA ARG A 371 8.60 3.64 5.41
C ARG A 371 7.67 2.50 5.77
N ASN A 372 6.60 2.31 5.00
CA ASN A 372 5.67 1.19 5.19
C ASN A 372 6.40 -0.14 4.99
N GLU A 373 7.15 -0.29 3.90
CA GLU A 373 7.96 -1.49 3.66
C GLU A 373 8.96 -1.79 4.78
N ARG A 374 9.55 -0.74 5.38
CA ARG A 374 10.45 -0.89 6.53
C ARG A 374 9.71 -1.34 7.78
N PHE A 375 8.54 -0.76 8.05
CA PHE A 375 7.67 -1.20 9.15
C PHE A 375 7.28 -2.66 8.96
N ASP A 376 6.74 -3.02 7.80
CA ASP A 376 6.29 -4.38 7.47
C ASP A 376 7.45 -5.39 7.57
N THR A 377 8.63 -5.01 7.08
CA THR A 377 9.82 -5.85 7.17
C THR A 377 10.21 -6.10 8.63
N ARG A 378 10.18 -5.06 9.48
CA ARG A 378 10.55 -5.18 10.89
C ARG A 378 9.53 -5.98 11.68
N SER A 379 8.24 -5.74 11.48
CA SER A 379 7.17 -6.52 12.13
C SER A 379 7.25 -8.00 11.71
N ARG A 380 7.54 -8.28 10.44
CA ARG A 380 7.77 -9.66 10.00
C ARG A 380 8.96 -10.31 10.72
N ILE A 381 10.06 -9.59 10.92
CA ILE A 381 11.24 -10.11 11.63
C ILE A 381 10.87 -10.43 13.09
N THR A 382 10.21 -9.51 13.79
CA THR A 382 9.82 -9.71 15.20
C THR A 382 8.84 -10.88 15.36
N VAL A 383 7.82 -11.00 14.50
CA VAL A 383 6.88 -12.13 14.51
C VAL A 383 7.60 -13.46 14.23
N GLN A 384 8.47 -13.49 13.21
CA GLN A 384 9.20 -14.72 12.87
C GLN A 384 10.11 -15.17 14.00
N ASN A 385 10.79 -14.24 14.66
CA ASN A 385 11.66 -14.56 15.78
C ASN A 385 10.90 -14.95 17.03
N ALA A 386 9.77 -14.30 17.33
CA ALA A 386 8.89 -14.70 18.42
C ALA A 386 8.42 -16.16 18.25
N LEU A 387 8.02 -16.54 17.02
CA LEU A 387 7.65 -17.92 16.70
C LEU A 387 8.85 -18.88 16.75
N ALA A 388 10.06 -18.36 16.51
CA ALA A 388 11.26 -19.17 16.44
C ALA A 388 11.87 -19.51 17.80
N GLN A 389 11.65 -18.67 18.80
CA GLN A 389 12.28 -18.73 20.11
C GLN A 389 11.34 -19.34 21.17
N THR A 390 11.87 -19.67 22.34
CA THR A 390 11.10 -20.13 23.51
C THR A 390 11.38 -19.22 24.71
N ASN A 391 10.56 -19.34 25.76
CA ASN A 391 10.76 -18.67 27.07
C ASN A 391 10.94 -17.14 26.97
N GLU A 392 11.93 -16.60 27.67
CA GLU A 392 12.23 -15.17 27.78
C GLU A 392 12.54 -14.51 26.43
N ALA A 393 13.25 -15.21 25.54
CA ALA A 393 13.59 -14.69 24.22
C ALA A 393 12.33 -14.48 23.35
N LYS A 394 11.37 -15.40 23.42
CA LYS A 394 10.06 -15.23 22.78
C LYS A 394 9.35 -13.98 23.30
N ARG A 395 9.28 -13.82 24.64
CA ARG A 395 8.66 -12.64 25.28
C ARG A 395 9.35 -11.33 24.86
N ALA A 396 10.67 -11.34 24.70
CA ALA A 396 11.42 -10.19 24.22
C ALA A 396 11.04 -9.80 22.78
N TRP A 397 10.91 -10.78 21.88
CA TRP A 397 10.50 -10.54 20.50
C TRP A 397 9.04 -10.11 20.35
N GLU A 398 8.14 -10.69 21.14
CA GLU A 398 6.75 -10.24 21.23
C GLU A 398 6.68 -8.78 21.72
N HIS A 399 7.45 -8.44 22.74
CA HIS A 399 7.55 -7.06 23.23
C HIS A 399 8.11 -6.09 22.16
N LEU A 400 9.10 -6.51 21.37
CA LEU A 400 9.62 -5.69 20.27
C LEU A 400 8.58 -5.48 19.17
N ASP A 401 7.78 -6.50 18.84
CA ASP A 401 6.66 -6.35 17.90
C ASP A 401 5.62 -5.35 18.44
N ASP A 402 5.28 -5.49 19.71
CA ASP A 402 4.39 -4.59 20.44
C ASP A 402 4.83 -3.12 20.41
N VAL A 403 6.13 -2.88 20.52
CA VAL A 403 6.74 -1.54 20.39
C VAL A 403 6.68 -1.05 18.95
N LEU A 404 6.95 -1.92 17.96
CA LEU A 404 6.88 -1.57 16.54
C LEU A 404 5.46 -1.21 16.13
N VAL A 405 4.45 -2.01 16.51
CA VAL A 405 3.03 -1.76 16.23
C VAL A 405 2.61 -0.43 16.83
N ALA A 406 2.97 -0.16 18.09
CA ALA A 406 2.69 1.12 18.73
C ALA A 406 3.36 2.31 18.00
N LEU A 407 4.59 2.15 17.48
CA LEU A 407 5.26 3.16 16.68
C LEU A 407 4.59 3.37 15.30
N GLY A 408 4.20 2.27 14.65
CA GLY A 408 3.67 2.21 13.29
C GLY A 408 4.64 2.73 12.21
N PRO A 409 4.16 2.89 10.96
CA PRO A 409 4.97 3.45 9.88
C PRO A 409 5.43 4.90 10.13
N GLY A 410 4.65 5.66 10.91
CA GLY A 410 5.02 6.99 11.40
C GLY A 410 6.28 6.97 12.25
N GLY A 411 6.50 5.88 13.00
CA GLY A 411 7.70 5.63 13.79
C GLY A 411 8.89 5.05 13.00
N MET A 412 8.83 4.98 11.68
CA MET A 412 9.99 4.54 10.89
C MET A 412 10.86 5.75 10.53
N SER A 413 12.19 5.60 10.68
CA SER A 413 13.15 6.67 10.37
C SER A 413 13.23 6.94 8.86
N SER A 414 13.52 8.19 8.49
CA SER A 414 13.85 8.52 7.09
C SER A 414 15.34 8.28 6.87
N ASP A 415 15.71 7.95 5.63
CA ASP A 415 17.11 7.84 5.23
C ASP A 415 17.41 9.00 4.26
N GLU A 416 18.55 9.67 4.46
CA GLU A 416 19.20 10.57 3.50
C GLU A 416 20.17 9.73 2.66
N SER A 417 20.11 9.84 1.35
CA SER A 417 21.15 9.30 0.47
C SER A 417 22.32 10.25 0.45
N ASP A 418 23.52 9.70 0.54
CA ASP A 418 24.78 10.42 0.44
C ASP A 418 25.76 9.57 -0.37
N VAL A 419 26.85 10.17 -0.83
CA VAL A 419 27.93 9.48 -1.54
C VAL A 419 29.20 9.58 -0.70
N GLU A 420 29.62 8.46 -0.13
CA GLU A 420 30.83 8.36 0.68
C GLU A 420 31.80 7.41 -0.02
N ASN A 421 33.00 7.88 -0.38
CA ASN A 421 34.00 7.11 -1.12
C ASN A 421 33.47 6.50 -2.44
N GLY A 422 32.66 7.26 -3.18
CA GLY A 422 32.05 6.81 -4.44
C GLY A 422 30.93 5.77 -4.27
N GLN A 423 30.58 5.38 -3.04
CA GLN A 423 29.50 4.45 -2.77
C GLN A 423 28.27 5.18 -2.21
N LYS A 424 27.08 4.80 -2.69
CA LYS A 424 25.81 5.33 -2.19
C LYS A 424 25.55 4.80 -0.77
N VAL A 425 25.71 5.66 0.24
CA VAL A 425 25.46 5.37 1.66
C VAL A 425 24.14 6.02 2.07
N TYR A 426 23.45 5.41 3.03
CA TYR A 426 22.20 5.94 3.56
C TYR A 426 22.36 6.31 5.03
N TYR A 427 22.23 7.60 5.34
CA TYR A 427 22.26 8.10 6.71
C TYR A 427 20.86 8.15 7.30
N VAL A 428 20.70 7.57 8.49
CA VAL A 428 19.41 7.57 9.19
C VAL A 428 19.23 8.92 9.88
N LYS A 429 18.16 9.66 9.53
CA LYS A 429 17.81 10.91 10.21
C LYS A 429 17.40 10.66 11.67
N LYS A 430 17.79 11.56 12.57
CA LYS A 430 17.36 11.57 13.98
C LYS A 430 15.89 11.97 14.06
N MET A 431 15.12 11.30 14.91
CA MET A 431 13.72 11.67 15.17
C MET A 431 13.66 12.29 16.56
N SER A 432 13.72 13.62 16.64
CA SER A 432 13.81 14.38 17.89
C SER A 432 12.68 14.08 18.87
N TRP A 433 11.47 13.84 18.36
CA TRP A 433 10.34 13.46 19.20
C TRP A 433 10.43 12.08 19.82
N ARG A 434 11.30 11.17 19.34
CA ARG A 434 11.33 9.78 19.79
C ARG A 434 12.34 9.59 20.91
N ARG A 435 11.89 8.96 22.00
CA ARG A 435 12.78 8.54 23.10
C ARG A 435 13.95 7.71 22.59
N ALA A 436 15.17 8.08 22.98
CA ALA A 436 16.41 7.45 22.50
C ALA A 436 16.44 5.92 22.65
N GLY A 437 15.95 5.38 23.77
CA GLY A 437 15.89 3.93 24.03
C GLY A 437 15.11 3.13 22.99
N LEU A 438 14.09 3.72 22.35
CA LEU A 438 13.33 3.06 21.28
C LEU A 438 14.17 2.88 20.00
N THR A 439 15.12 3.78 19.75
CA THR A 439 16.03 3.65 18.61
C THR A 439 16.91 2.41 18.76
N GLY A 440 17.41 2.14 19.97
CA GLY A 440 18.16 0.92 20.28
C GLY A 440 17.35 -0.34 20.00
N LYS A 441 16.10 -0.40 20.48
CA LYS A 441 15.19 -1.53 20.24
C LYS A 441 14.95 -1.78 18.74
N VAL A 442 14.72 -0.71 17.97
CA VAL A 442 14.57 -0.81 16.51
C VAL A 442 15.88 -1.24 15.82
N CYS A 443 17.05 -0.85 16.34
CA CYS A 443 18.35 -1.32 15.83
C CYS A 443 18.55 -2.82 16.05
N VAL A 444 18.09 -3.38 17.18
CA VAL A 444 18.13 -4.84 17.42
C VAL A 444 17.38 -5.58 16.32
N VAL A 445 16.17 -5.13 15.98
CA VAL A 445 15.38 -5.71 14.88
C VAL A 445 16.10 -5.57 13.53
N ASP A 446 16.70 -4.41 13.24
CA ASP A 446 17.45 -4.21 11.99
C ASP A 446 18.67 -5.15 11.87
N ARG A 447 19.36 -5.43 12.98
CA ARG A 447 20.55 -6.28 13.03
C ARG A 447 20.23 -7.75 12.74
N ASP A 448 19.04 -8.17 13.14
CA ASP A 448 18.56 -9.54 12.94
C ASP A 448 17.97 -9.78 11.53
N ARG A 449 17.91 -8.75 10.70
CA ARG A 449 17.45 -8.90 9.32
C ARG A 449 18.31 -9.92 8.58
N ASN A 450 17.70 -11.02 8.15
CA ASN A 450 18.36 -12.00 7.30
C ASN A 450 18.68 -11.40 5.92
N ILE A 451 19.97 -11.14 5.68
CA ILE A 451 20.49 -10.61 4.41
C ILE A 451 20.92 -11.71 3.44
N THR A 452 21.07 -12.94 3.96
CA THR A 452 21.49 -14.12 3.22
C THR A 452 20.29 -15.01 2.89
N ASN A 453 20.38 -15.76 1.80
CA ASN A 453 19.46 -16.85 1.54
C ASN A 453 19.81 -18.06 2.43
N THR A 454 19.03 -19.12 2.25
CA THR A 454 19.18 -20.40 2.92
C THR A 454 20.51 -21.15 2.68
N TYR A 455 21.30 -20.70 1.70
CA TYR A 455 22.62 -21.23 1.35
C TYR A 455 23.76 -20.30 1.80
N GLY A 456 23.45 -19.22 2.51
CA GLY A 456 24.44 -18.21 2.92
C GLY A 456 24.82 -17.20 1.83
N ASN A 457 24.27 -17.32 0.62
CA ASN A 457 24.51 -16.36 -0.46
C ASN A 457 23.68 -15.10 -0.25
N VAL A 458 24.15 -13.95 -0.75
CA VAL A 458 23.33 -12.73 -0.79
C VAL A 458 22.05 -13.02 -1.58
N ARG A 459 20.90 -12.61 -1.03
CA ARG A 459 19.61 -12.82 -1.69
C ARG A 459 19.61 -12.14 -3.07
N ALA A 460 19.15 -12.84 -4.11
CA ALA A 460 18.99 -12.28 -5.45
C ALA A 460 18.08 -11.03 -5.43
N GLY A 461 18.43 -10.04 -6.24
CA GLY A 461 17.77 -8.73 -6.30
C GLY A 461 18.56 -7.62 -5.60
N ASN A 462 17.87 -6.54 -5.22
CA ASN A 462 18.51 -5.39 -4.58
C ASN A 462 18.92 -5.74 -3.14
N PRO A 463 20.23 -5.75 -2.82
CA PRO A 463 20.68 -6.04 -1.47
C PRO A 463 20.17 -4.95 -0.49
N PRO A 464 19.99 -5.29 0.80
CA PRO A 464 19.68 -4.31 1.81
C PRO A 464 20.70 -3.16 1.79
N ARG A 465 20.18 -1.93 1.72
CA ARG A 465 21.00 -0.72 1.75
C ARG A 465 21.80 -0.66 3.06
N ILE A 466 23.09 -0.36 2.96
CA ILE A 466 23.93 -0.10 4.13
C ILE A 466 23.46 1.21 4.75
N ARG A 467 23.01 1.14 6.00
CA ARG A 467 22.48 2.28 6.74
C ARG A 467 23.45 2.65 7.86
N LYS A 468 23.98 3.86 7.81
CA LYS A 468 24.85 4.42 8.85
C LYS A 468 24.06 5.36 9.75
N ARG A 469 24.39 5.35 11.04
CA ARG A 469 23.88 6.31 12.03
C ARG A 469 25.07 7.14 12.48
N ARG A 470 25.07 8.44 12.16
CA ARG A 470 26.14 9.36 12.55
C ARG A 470 25.81 10.04 13.89
N HIS A 471 26.85 10.36 14.65
CA HIS A 471 26.71 11.35 15.74
C HIS A 471 26.34 12.70 15.10
N GLY A 472 25.35 13.39 15.67
CA GLY A 472 24.81 14.62 15.06
C GLY A 472 24.04 14.38 13.75
N ALA A 473 23.34 13.25 13.62
CA ALA A 473 22.48 13.00 12.46
C ALA A 473 21.45 14.11 12.26
N THR A 474 21.20 14.48 11.00
CA THR A 474 20.20 15.50 10.63
C THR A 474 18.86 15.15 11.23
N GLU A 475 18.20 16.12 11.86
CA GLU A 475 16.87 15.91 12.40
C GLU A 475 15.85 15.77 11.27
N THR A 476 14.87 14.88 11.46
CA THR A 476 13.76 14.78 10.52
C THR A 476 12.84 15.99 10.68
N SER A 477 12.46 16.61 9.56
CA SER A 477 11.42 17.65 9.53
C SER A 477 9.99 17.12 9.73
N ARG A 478 9.84 15.89 10.23
CA ARG A 478 8.55 15.20 10.30
C ARG A 478 7.92 15.40 11.66
N SER A 479 6.65 15.81 11.67
CA SER A 479 5.83 15.87 12.88
C SER A 479 5.72 14.50 13.56
N ALA A 480 5.65 14.53 14.89
CA ALA A 480 5.44 13.33 15.68
C ALA A 480 4.03 12.76 15.40
N PRO A 481 3.85 11.44 15.26
CA PRO A 481 2.54 10.84 15.13
C PRO A 481 1.69 11.09 16.40
N PRO A 482 0.39 11.40 16.28
CA PRO A 482 -0.50 11.49 17.43
C PRO A 482 -0.84 10.10 18.00
N GLY A 483 -1.36 10.07 19.22
CA GLY A 483 -1.91 8.87 19.86
C GLY A 483 -0.86 7.83 20.25
N ARG A 484 0.39 8.24 20.52
CA ARG A 484 1.45 7.32 20.98
C ARG A 484 1.56 7.31 22.50
N PRO A 485 2.05 6.21 23.11
CA PRO A 485 2.30 6.18 24.55
C PRO A 485 3.20 7.34 24.98
N ILE A 486 2.90 7.98 26.10
CA ILE A 486 3.63 9.16 26.58
C ILE A 486 5.15 8.91 26.69
N ASN A 487 5.55 7.71 27.08
CA ASN A 487 6.94 7.29 27.24
C ASN A 487 7.64 6.91 25.91
N PHE A 488 6.95 7.01 24.77
CA PHE A 488 7.56 6.89 23.44
C PHE A 488 8.07 8.23 22.94
N TYR A 489 7.53 9.33 23.47
CA TYR A 489 8.04 10.65 23.20
C TYR A 489 9.30 10.92 24.04
N ASP A 490 10.21 11.68 23.47
CA ASP A 490 11.32 12.25 24.21
C ASP A 490 10.79 13.30 25.20
N ALA A 491 11.21 13.21 26.47
CA ALA A 491 10.64 14.00 27.54
C ALA A 491 10.96 15.50 27.38
N ASP A 492 12.19 15.81 26.98
CA ASP A 492 12.63 17.18 26.75
C ASP A 492 11.89 17.78 25.57
N TRP A 493 11.79 17.03 24.47
CA TRP A 493 11.01 17.45 23.29
C TRP A 493 9.53 17.69 23.64
N LEU A 494 8.89 16.78 24.40
CA LEU A 494 7.49 16.90 24.78
C LEU A 494 7.25 18.09 25.73
N SER A 495 8.23 18.43 26.57
CA SER A 495 8.18 19.58 27.49
C SER A 495 8.19 20.93 26.78
N GLN A 496 8.82 21.00 25.60
CA GLN A 496 8.93 22.23 24.79
C GLN A 496 7.67 22.55 23.99
N LEU A 497 6.72 21.60 23.89
CA LEU A 497 5.48 21.82 23.14
C LEU A 497 4.51 22.72 23.89
N THR A 498 3.82 23.58 23.13
CA THR A 498 2.69 24.35 23.64
C THR A 498 1.55 23.42 24.11
N PRO A 499 0.69 23.87 25.06
CA PRO A 499 -0.46 23.07 25.50
C PRO A 499 -1.36 22.60 24.35
N ARG A 500 -1.55 23.44 23.32
CA ARG A 500 -2.30 23.09 22.11
C ARG A 500 -1.64 21.95 21.32
N GLN A 501 -0.34 22.05 21.04
CA GLN A 501 0.40 20.98 20.35
C GLN A 501 0.37 19.67 21.13
N ARG A 502 0.50 19.72 22.46
CA ARG A 502 0.38 18.53 23.32
C ARG A 502 -1.02 17.92 23.27
N LYS A 503 -2.07 18.75 23.24
CA LYS A 503 -3.45 18.30 23.05
C LYS A 503 -3.65 17.64 21.67
N ASP A 504 -3.12 18.25 20.61
CA ASP A 504 -3.21 17.72 19.24
C ASP A 504 -2.45 16.38 19.10
N LEU A 505 -1.36 16.18 19.86
CA LEU A 505 -0.68 14.89 19.92
C LEU A 505 -1.51 13.81 20.62
N GLY A 506 -2.35 14.17 21.59
CA GLY A 506 -3.17 13.21 22.34
C GLY A 506 -2.38 11.99 22.85
N PRO A 507 -1.29 12.16 23.62
CA PRO A 507 -0.49 11.04 24.11
C PRO A 507 -1.36 10.12 24.98
N ILE A 508 -1.23 8.80 24.78
CA ILE A 508 -1.93 7.79 25.59
C ILE A 508 -1.07 7.34 26.77
N ALA A 509 -1.65 6.53 27.66
CA ALA A 509 -0.96 5.98 28.83
C ALA A 509 0.37 5.31 28.46
N ALA A 510 1.36 5.40 29.35
CA ALA A 510 2.66 4.80 29.13
C ALA A 510 2.54 3.29 28.93
N LYS A 511 3.25 2.75 27.94
CA LYS A 511 3.35 1.30 27.72
C LYS A 511 4.59 0.80 28.45
N GLU A 512 4.50 -0.29 29.20
CA GLU A 512 5.68 -0.91 29.81
C GLU A 512 6.75 -1.15 28.72
N LEU A 513 8.00 -0.79 28.98
CA LEU A 513 9.12 -1.02 28.07
C LEU A 513 10.10 -1.98 28.76
N LEU A 514 10.23 -3.20 28.24
CA LEU A 514 11.23 -4.13 28.75
C LEU A 514 12.61 -3.59 28.43
N GLU A 515 13.47 -3.47 29.44
CA GLU A 515 14.87 -3.14 29.24
C GLU A 515 15.62 -4.40 28.78
N PHE A 516 16.37 -4.24 27.70
CA PHE A 516 17.24 -5.28 27.17
C PHE A 516 18.66 -4.82 27.44
N ASP A 517 19.51 -5.69 28.00
CA ASP A 517 20.93 -5.37 28.05
C ASP A 517 21.40 -5.15 26.62
N ASN A 518 22.11 -4.04 26.40
CA ASN A 518 22.69 -3.72 25.10
C ASN A 518 23.48 -4.94 24.65
N MET A 519 22.94 -5.70 23.70
CA MET A 519 23.65 -6.76 22.99
C MET A 519 24.71 -6.08 22.13
N GLY A 520 25.82 -5.73 22.77
CA GLY A 520 27.05 -5.25 22.15
C GLY A 520 27.61 -6.31 21.22
#